data_AF-A0A665T0N1-F1
#
_entry.id   AF-A0A665T0N1-F1
#
_cell.length_a   1.000
_cell.length_b   1.000
_cell.length_c   1.000
_cell.angle_alpha   90.00
_cell.angle_beta   90.00
_cell.angle_gamma   90.00
#
_symmetry.space_group_name_H-M   'P 1'
#
loop_
_entity.id
_entity.type
_entity.pdbx_description
1 polymer ?
#
loop_
_entity_poly.entity_id
_entity_poly.type
_entity_poly.pdbx_seq_one_letter_code
_entity_poly.pdbx_strand_id
1 'polypeptide(L)'
;NYEKYATIDTSRLPVIKKKIRPLEKQGHYESRHLWQHVTSSLKSGNMDAATEHKHCLEERQRSEGKQRAATRVPWKPRYFVKEGEGWVYHNPLWKTQ
;
A
#
# COMPACT_ATOMS: atom_id res chain seq x y z
N ASN A 1 40.96 2.06 21.99
CA ASN A 1 39.82 2.90 22.41
C ASN A 1 38.73 2.83 21.35
N TYR A 2 37.89 1.80 21.44
CA TYR A 2 36.72 1.65 20.57
C TYR A 2 35.64 2.58 21.10
N GLU A 3 35.52 3.77 20.52
CA GLU A 3 34.36 4.63 20.73
C GLU A 3 33.16 3.94 20.09
N LYS A 4 32.46 3.20 20.94
CA LYS A 4 31.24 2.46 20.71
C LYS A 4 30.21 3.41 20.09
N TYR A 5 29.94 3.24 18.79
CA TYR A 5 28.92 3.99 18.06
C TYR A 5 27.68 4.21 18.93
N ALA A 6 27.25 5.46 19.09
CA ALA A 6 26.08 5.80 19.88
C ALA A 6 24.84 5.16 19.24
N THR A 7 24.32 4.09 19.85
CA THR A 7 23.06 3.47 19.45
C THR A 7 21.91 4.45 19.67
N ILE A 8 21.03 4.59 18.68
CA ILE A 8 19.84 5.44 18.79
C ILE A 8 18.78 4.75 19.65
N ASP A 9 18.33 5.42 20.71
CA ASP A 9 17.19 4.98 21.53
C ASP A 9 15.87 5.41 20.87
N THR A 10 15.17 4.45 20.27
CA THR A 10 13.92 4.69 19.54
C THR A 10 12.74 5.03 20.45
N SER A 11 12.80 4.72 21.76
CA SER A 11 11.74 5.04 22.71
C SER A 11 11.64 6.55 23.00
N ARG A 12 12.74 7.28 22.76
CA ARG A 12 12.87 8.71 23.01
C ARG A 12 12.57 9.57 21.78
N LEU A 13 12.35 8.96 20.63
CA LEU A 13 12.09 9.67 19.38
C LEU A 13 10.59 9.92 19.18
N PRO A 14 10.19 11.13 18.76
CA PRO A 14 8.79 11.40 18.44
C PRO A 14 8.36 10.67 17.17
N VAL A 15 7.19 10.03 17.21
CA VAL A 15 6.58 9.39 16.03
C VAL A 15 5.87 10.43 15.16
N ILE A 16 6.45 10.75 14.00
CA ILE A 16 5.83 11.68 13.04
C ILE A 16 4.88 10.91 12.11
N LYS A 17 3.57 11.11 12.28
CA LYS A 17 2.55 10.46 11.44
C LYS A 17 2.48 11.09 10.06
N LYS A 18 2.32 10.27 9.02
CA LYS A 18 2.06 10.73 7.64
C LYS A 18 0.71 11.47 7.57
N LYS A 19 0.67 12.61 6.90
CA LYS A 19 -0.58 13.31 6.54
C LYS A 19 -1.23 12.58 5.36
N ILE A 20 -2.51 12.24 5.50
CA ILE A 20 -3.24 11.45 4.51
C ILE A 20 -4.59 12.12 4.26
N ARG A 21 -5.04 12.14 3.01
CA ARG A 21 -6.33 12.74 2.63
C ARG A 21 -7.52 11.99 3.27
N PRO A 22 -8.67 12.66 3.50
CA PRO A 22 -9.92 12.01 3.87
C PRO A 22 -10.30 10.89 2.90
N LEU A 23 -11.04 9.87 3.36
CA LEU A 23 -11.41 8.69 2.55
C LEU A 23 -12.21 9.06 1.31
N GLU A 24 -13.06 10.07 1.42
CA GLU A 24 -13.92 10.60 0.36
C GLU A 24 -13.09 11.24 -0.77
N LYS A 25 -11.83 11.61 -0.49
CA LYS A 25 -10.87 12.17 -1.44
C LYS A 25 -9.79 11.17 -1.86
N GLN A 26 -9.94 9.89 -1.52
CA GLN A 26 -9.05 8.82 -1.93
C GLN A 26 -9.68 8.00 -3.05
N GLY A 27 -8.89 7.64 -4.06
CA GLY A 27 -9.33 6.72 -5.11
C GLY A 27 -9.66 5.33 -4.56
N HIS A 28 -10.51 4.58 -5.26
CA HIS A 28 -11.00 3.26 -4.82
C HIS A 28 -9.90 2.22 -4.56
N TYR A 29 -8.75 2.34 -5.23
CA TYR A 29 -7.59 1.46 -5.05
C TYR A 29 -6.49 2.04 -4.14
N GLU A 30 -6.71 3.21 -3.52
CA GLU A 30 -5.82 3.70 -2.46
C GLU A 30 -6.04 2.87 -1.19
N SER A 31 -4.94 2.50 -0.51
CA SER A 31 -4.97 1.43 0.50
C SER A 31 -5.98 1.63 1.62
N ARG A 32 -6.16 2.86 2.14
CA ARG A 32 -7.13 3.07 3.24
C ARG A 32 -8.57 2.94 2.77
N HIS A 33 -8.88 3.43 1.57
CA HIS A 33 -10.22 3.27 0.97
C HIS A 33 -10.47 1.79 0.66
N LEU A 34 -9.53 1.16 -0.06
CA LEU A 34 -9.66 -0.23 -0.49
C LEU A 34 -9.87 -1.20 0.68
N TRP A 35 -9.16 -1.00 1.79
CA TRP A 35 -9.22 -1.87 2.97
C TRP A 35 -10.11 -1.34 4.11
N GLN A 36 -10.94 -0.32 3.86
CA GLN A 36 -11.66 0.36 4.94
C GLN A 36 -12.56 -0.58 5.75
N HIS A 37 -13.29 -1.48 5.08
CA HIS A 37 -14.24 -2.36 5.76
C HIS A 37 -13.54 -3.45 6.57
N VAL A 38 -12.50 -4.07 6.01
CA VAL A 38 -11.64 -5.03 6.75
C VAL A 38 -11.06 -4.36 7.99
N THR A 39 -10.50 -3.15 7.83
CA THR A 39 -9.85 -2.43 8.94
C THR A 39 -10.87 -2.00 10.01
N SER A 40 -12.06 -1.59 9.63
CA SER A 40 -13.13 -1.22 10.56
C SER A 40 -13.63 -2.43 11.35
N SER A 41 -13.83 -3.59 10.70
CA SER A 41 -14.23 -4.82 11.37
C SER A 41 -13.16 -5.35 12.32
N LEU A 42 -11.88 -5.27 11.93
CA LEU A 42 -10.77 -5.62 12.83
C LEU A 42 -10.73 -4.70 14.06
N LYS A 43 -10.95 -3.40 13.88
CA LYS A 43 -10.98 -2.43 15.00
C LYS A 43 -12.15 -2.67 15.96
N SER A 44 -13.28 -3.18 15.47
CA SER A 44 -14.42 -3.54 16.32
C SER A 44 -14.34 -4.95 16.88
N GLY A 45 -13.29 -5.72 16.55
CA GLY A 45 -13.14 -7.12 16.98
C GLY A 45 -14.04 -8.11 16.24
N ASN A 46 -14.71 -7.70 15.16
CA ASN A 46 -15.56 -8.57 14.37
C ASN A 46 -14.74 -9.33 13.31
N MET A 47 -14.22 -10.50 13.70
CA MET A 47 -13.34 -11.32 12.86
C MET A 47 -14.06 -11.94 11.66
N ASP A 48 -15.32 -12.34 11.82
CA ASP A 48 -16.12 -12.92 10.73
C ASP A 48 -16.35 -11.89 9.63
N ALA A 49 -16.76 -10.67 10.00
CA ALA A 49 -16.94 -9.58 9.03
C ALA A 49 -15.62 -9.16 8.38
N ALA A 50 -14.51 -9.15 9.13
CA ALA A 50 -13.19 -8.85 8.56
C ALA A 50 -12.78 -9.89 7.50
N THR A 51 -13.05 -11.17 7.78
CA THR A 51 -12.76 -12.28 6.88
C THR A 51 -13.60 -12.20 5.61
N GLU A 52 -14.91 -11.95 5.74
CA GLU A 52 -15.82 -11.80 4.59
C GLU A 52 -15.41 -10.63 3.69
N HIS A 53 -15.16 -9.45 4.28
CA HIS A 53 -14.70 -8.29 3.51
C HIS A 53 -13.36 -8.52 2.81
N LYS A 54 -12.42 -9.22 3.46
CA LYS A 54 -11.14 -9.59 2.85
C LYS A 54 -11.35 -10.56 1.69
N HIS A 55 -12.17 -11.58 1.89
CA HIS A 55 -12.48 -12.58 0.87
C HIS A 55 -13.10 -11.95 -0.38
N CYS A 56 -14.12 -11.10 -0.20
CA CYS A 56 -14.77 -10.38 -1.29
C CYS A 56 -13.78 -9.55 -2.12
N LEU A 57 -12.91 -8.78 -1.45
CA LEU A 57 -11.88 -7.95 -2.08
C LEU A 57 -10.90 -8.81 -2.89
N GLU A 58 -10.39 -9.89 -2.29
CA GLU A 58 -9.40 -10.77 -2.92
C GLU A 58 -9.99 -11.55 -4.10
N GLU A 59 -11.24 -12.01 -4.01
CA GLU A 59 -11.93 -12.70 -5.12
C GLU A 59 -12.18 -11.77 -6.30
N ARG A 60 -12.54 -10.51 -6.03
CA ARG A 60 -12.63 -9.49 -7.08
C ARG A 60 -11.28 -9.32 -7.78
N GLN A 61 -10.18 -9.16 -7.04
CA GLN A 61 -8.84 -9.00 -7.63
C GLN A 61 -8.39 -10.25 -8.38
N ARG A 62 -8.72 -11.46 -7.88
CA ARG A 62 -8.47 -12.74 -8.55
C ARG A 62 -9.20 -12.82 -9.89
N SER A 63 -10.47 -12.42 -9.92
CA SER A 63 -11.28 -12.36 -11.14
C SER A 63 -10.72 -11.34 -12.14
N GLU A 64 -10.37 -10.13 -11.70
CA GLU A 64 -9.69 -9.13 -12.53
C GLU A 64 -8.36 -9.65 -13.09
N GLY A 65 -7.59 -10.41 -12.30
CA GLY A 65 -6.37 -11.10 -12.72
C GLY A 65 -6.61 -12.14 -13.83
N LYS A 66 -7.62 -13.00 -13.66
CA LYS A 66 -8.02 -14.00 -14.67
C LYS A 66 -8.44 -13.34 -15.98
N GLN A 67 -9.21 -12.25 -15.93
CA GLN A 67 -9.63 -11.50 -17.11
C GLN A 67 -8.44 -10.88 -17.85
N ARG A 68 -7.46 -10.31 -17.14
CA ARG A 68 -6.23 -9.79 -17.77
C ARG A 68 -5.42 -10.88 -18.47
N ALA A 69 -5.28 -12.04 -17.85
CA ALA A 69 -4.60 -13.18 -18.44
C ALA A 69 -5.30 -13.69 -19.71
N ALA A 70 -6.64 -13.82 -19.66
CA ALA A 70 -7.44 -14.26 -20.80
C ALA A 70 -7.37 -13.29 -21.98
N THR A 71 -7.36 -11.98 -21.70
CA THR A 71 -7.29 -10.93 -22.72
C THR A 71 -5.87 -10.60 -23.17
N ARG A 72 -4.85 -11.26 -22.60
CA ARG A 72 -3.42 -10.97 -22.80
C ARG A 72 -3.05 -9.50 -22.56
N VAL A 73 -3.80 -8.80 -21.70
CA VAL A 73 -3.52 -7.42 -21.33
C VAL A 73 -2.52 -7.42 -20.17
N PRO A 74 -1.27 -6.91 -20.38
CA PRO A 74 -0.29 -6.88 -19.31
C PRO A 74 -0.70 -5.88 -18.21
N TRP A 75 -0.46 -6.25 -16.95
CA TRP A 75 -0.58 -5.30 -15.84
C TRP A 75 0.56 -4.28 -15.90
N LYS A 76 0.22 -3.00 -15.92
CA LYS A 76 1.19 -1.89 -15.89
C LYS A 76 1.02 -1.10 -14.58
N PRO A 77 2.05 -1.02 -13.73
CA PRO A 77 2.02 -0.15 -12.56
C PRO A 77 1.79 1.32 -12.96
N ARG A 78 0.95 2.03 -12.19
CA ARG A 78 0.52 3.39 -12.53
C ARG A 78 1.61 4.46 -12.36
N TYR A 79 2.53 4.24 -11.42
CA TYR A 79 3.45 5.27 -10.94
C TYR A 79 4.92 4.93 -11.16
N PHE A 80 5.22 3.70 -11.56
CA PHE A 80 6.58 3.19 -11.65
C PHE A 80 6.80 2.53 -13.01
N VAL A 81 8.00 2.71 -13.54
CA VAL A 81 8.50 2.01 -14.72
C VAL A 81 9.60 1.04 -14.30
N LYS A 82 9.68 -0.10 -14.98
CA LYS A 82 10.75 -1.09 -14.74
C LYS A 82 12.02 -0.59 -15.43
N GLU A 83 13.11 -0.44 -14.67
CA GLU A 83 14.44 -0.10 -15.20
C GLU A 83 15.44 -1.15 -14.68
N GLY A 84 15.94 -2.01 -15.58
CA GLY A 84 16.76 -3.17 -15.21
C GLY A 84 16.01 -4.11 -14.24
N GLU A 85 16.64 -4.40 -13.11
CA GLU A 85 16.05 -5.19 -12.00
C GLU A 85 15.21 -4.34 -11.03
N GLY A 86 15.16 -3.02 -11.22
CA GLY A 86 14.52 -2.07 -10.31
C GLY A 86 13.23 -1.44 -10.83
N TRP A 87 12.64 -0.59 -10.00
CA TRP A 87 11.47 0.22 -10.31
C TRP A 87 11.77 1.70 -10.05
N VAL A 88 11.54 2.55 -11.03
CA VAL A 88 11.76 3.99 -10.94
C VAL A 88 10.43 4.72 -11.00
N TYR A 89 10.20 5.61 -10.05
CA TYR A 89 9.01 6.47 -10.05
C TYR A 89 9.05 7.40 -11.27
N HIS A 90 7.90 7.66 -11.91
CA HIS A 90 7.85 8.45 -13.15
C HIS A 90 8.47 9.85 -13.02
N ASN A 91 8.31 10.51 -11.86
CA ASN A 91 8.82 11.86 -11.61
C ASN A 91 9.73 11.86 -10.37
N PRO A 92 10.90 11.23 -10.42
CA PRO A 92 11.72 11.07 -9.24
C PRO A 92 12.30 12.42 -8.81
N LEU A 93 12.36 12.66 -7.50
CA LEU A 93 12.74 13.97 -6.95
C LEU A 93 14.15 14.44 -7.36
N TRP A 94 15.03 13.52 -7.75
CA TRP A 94 16.39 13.81 -8.20
C TRP A 94 16.51 14.12 -9.70
N LYS A 95 15.44 13.94 -10.50
CA LYS A 95 15.41 14.32 -11.93
C LYS A 95 14.66 15.63 -12.18
N THR A 96 14.05 16.21 -11.17
CA THR A 96 13.36 17.51 -11.28
C THR A 96 14.43 18.62 -11.25
N GLN A 97 14.82 19.09 -12.44
CA GLN A 97 15.66 20.29 -12.65
C GLN A 97 14.77 21.48 -12.98
#